data_AF-A0ABD3TB63-F1
#
_entry.id   AF-A0ABD3TB63-F1
#
_cell.length_a   1.000
_cell.length_b   1.000
_cell.length_c   1.000
_cell.angle_alpha   90.00
_cell.angle_beta   90.00
_cell.angle_gamma   90.00
#
_symmetry.space_group_name_H-M   'P 1'
#
loop_
_entity.id
_entity.type
_entity.pdbx_description
1 polymer ?
#
loop_
_entity_poly.entity_id
_entity_poly.type
_entity_poly.pdbx_seq_one_letter_code
_entity_poly.pdbx_strand_id
1 'polypeptide(L)'
;MNIIEGILSSLRIILGRKKSFSILKDVSGIIKPSRMTLLLGPPSSGKTTLLLALTGKLDPSLKVRYITYFFITASYISQHDLHIGEMTVSGIIFLLLYNFCLWLLKIANIRLLLFLLSDMV
;
A
#
# COMPACT_ATOMS: atom_id res chain seq x y z
N MET A 1 19.51 47.84 -5.18
CA MET A 1 19.66 46.65 -4.32
C MET A 1 18.46 45.75 -4.59
N ASN A 2 18.69 44.50 -4.99
CA ASN A 2 17.96 43.81 -6.06
C ASN A 2 16.54 43.31 -5.73
N ILE A 3 15.52 44.07 -6.15
CA ILE A 3 14.11 43.61 -6.25
C ILE A 3 14.00 42.34 -7.10
N ILE A 4 14.82 42.26 -8.16
CA ILE A 4 14.89 41.11 -9.06
C ILE A 4 15.31 39.84 -8.30
N GLU A 5 16.20 39.94 -7.32
CA GLU A 5 16.63 38.77 -6.54
C GLU A 5 15.59 38.32 -5.52
N GLY A 6 14.83 39.24 -4.93
CA GLY A 6 13.69 38.90 -4.05
C GLY A 6 12.55 38.21 -4.80
N ILE A 7 12.30 38.60 -6.07
CA ILE A 7 11.33 37.93 -6.94
C ILE A 7 11.84 36.56 -7.36
N LEU A 8 13.13 36.44 -7.71
CA LEU A 8 13.75 35.18 -8.12
C LEU A 8 13.78 34.15 -6.98
N SER A 9 14.04 34.59 -5.75
CA SER A 9 14.03 33.72 -4.55
C SER A 9 12.61 33.25 -4.23
N SER A 10 11.61 34.14 -4.32
CA SER A 10 10.20 33.81 -4.07
C SER A 10 9.65 32.82 -5.10
N LEU A 11 10.02 33.00 -6.38
CA LEU A 11 9.67 32.06 -7.44
C LEU A 11 10.36 30.70 -7.25
N ARG A 12 11.59 30.64 -6.73
CA ARG A 12 12.29 29.37 -6.42
C ARG A 12 11.61 28.55 -5.31
N ILE A 13 10.99 29.23 -4.35
CA ILE A 13 10.29 28.59 -3.22
C ILE A 13 8.92 28.05 -3.66
N ILE A 14 8.19 28.83 -4.47
CA ILE A 14 6.88 28.41 -5.03
C ILE A 14 7.07 27.30 -6.07
N LEU A 15 8.15 27.35 -6.86
CA LEU A 15 8.59 26.29 -7.76
C LEU A 15 9.43 25.22 -7.04
N GLY A 16 9.21 25.05 -5.74
CA GLY A 16 9.74 23.94 -4.96
C GLY A 16 9.28 22.64 -5.60
N ARG A 17 10.15 22.07 -6.44
CA ARG A 17 9.96 20.76 -7.05
C ARG A 17 9.52 19.81 -5.93
N LYS A 18 8.28 19.31 -5.98
CA LYS A 18 7.88 18.15 -5.19
C LYS A 18 8.85 17.04 -5.53
N LYS A 19 9.90 16.89 -4.72
CA LYS A 19 10.93 15.89 -4.91
C LYS A 19 10.25 14.58 -4.58
N SER A 20 9.85 13.83 -5.61
CA SER A 20 9.23 12.52 -5.43
C SER A 20 10.26 11.63 -4.74
N PHE A 21 10.11 11.44 -3.44
CA PHE A 21 10.96 10.54 -2.69
C PHE A 21 10.49 9.11 -2.99
N SER A 22 11.22 8.43 -3.86
CA SER A 22 10.97 7.03 -4.16
C SER A 22 11.50 6.17 -3.02
N ILE A 23 10.60 5.62 -2.19
CA ILE A 23 10.95 4.72 -1.08
C ILE A 23 11.50 3.39 -1.63
N LEU A 24 10.94 2.92 -2.76
CA LEU A 24 11.38 1.73 -3.49
C LEU A 24 11.77 2.15 -4.91
N LYS A 25 12.93 1.67 -5.38
CA LYS A 25 13.43 1.91 -6.74
C LYS A 25 13.69 0.58 -7.40
N ASP A 26 13.02 0.32 -8.52
CA ASP A 26 13.26 -0.81 -9.42
C ASP A 26 13.40 -2.17 -8.70
N VAL A 27 12.45 -2.48 -7.82
CA VAL A 27 12.46 -3.72 -7.05
C VAL A 27 11.83 -4.83 -7.91
N SER A 28 12.61 -5.86 -8.20
CA SER A 28 12.15 -7.08 -8.85
C SER A 28 12.44 -8.30 -7.97
N GLY A 29 11.56 -9.31 -8.00
CA GLY A 29 11.71 -10.51 -7.19
C GLY A 29 10.60 -11.52 -7.45
N ILE A 30 10.88 -12.79 -7.13
CA ILE A 30 9.94 -13.91 -7.29
C ILE A 30 9.71 -14.53 -5.91
N ILE A 31 8.44 -14.61 -5.50
CA ILE A 31 8.03 -15.32 -4.28
C ILE A 31 7.55 -16.71 -4.71
N LYS A 32 8.25 -17.76 -4.27
CA LYS A 32 7.85 -19.14 -4.59
C LYS A 32 6.68 -19.57 -3.70
N PRO A 33 5.62 -20.18 -4.27
CA PRO A 33 4.54 -20.74 -3.47
C PRO A 33 5.06 -21.87 -2.57
N SER A 34 4.32 -22.15 -1.49
CA SER A 34 4.61 -23.21 -0.53
C SER A 34 5.96 -23.08 0.20
N ARG A 35 6.57 -21.88 0.21
CA ARG A 35 7.77 -21.58 1.00
C ARG A 35 7.62 -20.28 1.75
N MET A 36 8.14 -20.25 2.98
CA MET A 36 8.25 -19.02 3.74
C MET A 36 9.37 -18.15 3.15
N THR A 37 9.06 -16.89 2.86
CA THR A 37 10.04 -15.90 2.38
C THR A 37 10.20 -14.81 3.43
N LEU A 38 11.43 -14.60 3.90
CA LEU A 38 11.75 -13.61 4.93
C LEU A 38 12.37 -12.37 4.30
N LEU A 39 11.84 -11.18 4.62
CA LEU A 39 12.35 -9.90 4.16
C LEU A 39 13.17 -9.22 5.26
N LEU A 40 14.49 -9.15 5.09
CA LEU A 40 15.42 -8.55 6.04
C LEU A 40 16.01 -7.24 5.53
N GLY A 41 16.34 -6.33 6.45
CA GLY A 41 17.01 -5.08 6.12
C GLY A 41 16.99 -4.08 7.28
N PRO A 42 17.84 -3.05 7.25
CA PRO A 42 17.92 -2.02 8.30
C PRO A 42 16.60 -1.26 8.46
N PRO A 43 16.35 -0.59 9.60
CA PRO A 43 15.18 0.28 9.74
C PRO A 43 15.14 1.32 8.62
N SER A 44 13.94 1.74 8.21
CA SER A 44 13.73 2.68 7.08
C SER A 44 14.08 2.17 5.67
N SER A 45 14.46 0.90 5.50
CA SER A 45 14.75 0.33 4.16
C SER A 45 13.52 0.08 3.27
N GLY A 46 12.31 0.45 3.71
CA GLY A 46 11.09 0.28 2.91
C GLY A 46 10.43 -1.11 2.96
N LYS A 47 10.77 -1.98 3.93
CA LYS A 47 10.16 -3.32 4.08
C LYS A 47 8.64 -3.29 4.16
N THR A 48 8.12 -2.46 5.07
CA THR A 48 6.68 -2.30 5.27
C THR A 48 6.03 -1.73 4.02
N THR A 49 6.69 -0.78 3.34
CA THR A 49 6.23 -0.21 2.07
C THR A 49 6.15 -1.27 0.98
N LEU A 50 7.12 -2.21 0.91
CA LEU A 50 7.11 -3.31 -0.04
C LEU A 50 5.97 -4.29 0.23
N LEU A 51 5.72 -4.64 1.50
CA LEU A 51 4.60 -5.52 1.89
C LEU A 51 3.23 -4.86 1.65
N LEU A 52 3.09 -3.56 1.96
CA LEU A 52 1.87 -2.80 1.67
C LEU A 52 1.62 -2.65 0.17
N ALA A 53 2.69 -2.46 -0.62
CA ALA A 53 2.62 -2.46 -2.07
C ALA A 53 2.13 -3.82 -2.59
N LEU A 54 2.70 -4.94 -2.12
CA LEU A 54 2.30 -6.29 -2.52
C LEU A 54 0.84 -6.65 -2.17
N THR A 55 0.25 -5.99 -1.17
CA THR A 55 -1.13 -6.25 -0.72
C THR A 55 -2.14 -5.24 -1.27
N GLY A 56 -1.68 -4.31 -2.11
CA GLY A 56 -2.52 -3.24 -2.67
C GLY A 56 -3.01 -2.23 -1.63
N LYS A 57 -2.46 -2.23 -0.40
CA LYS A 57 -2.79 -1.28 0.69
C LYS A 57 -1.81 -0.11 0.77
N LEU A 58 -1.08 0.16 -0.31
CA LEU A 58 -0.17 1.31 -0.36
C LEU A 58 -0.97 2.61 -0.42
N ASP A 59 -0.45 3.65 0.22
CA ASP A 59 -1.03 4.99 0.17
C ASP A 59 -1.21 5.45 -1.30
N PRO A 60 -2.41 5.92 -1.71
CA PRO A 60 -2.68 6.37 -3.08
C PRO A 60 -1.77 7.50 -3.58
N SER A 61 -1.17 8.27 -2.67
CA SER A 61 -0.19 9.31 -2.99
C SER A 61 1.15 8.75 -3.52
N LEU A 62 1.43 7.47 -3.27
CA LEU A 62 2.62 6.77 -3.73
C LEU A 62 2.33 6.09 -5.08
N LYS A 63 2.96 6.59 -6.15
CA LYS A 63 2.82 6.02 -7.50
C LYS A 63 3.57 4.69 -7.63
N VAL A 64 2.83 3.63 -7.90
CA VAL A 64 3.36 2.33 -8.32
C VAL A 64 3.22 2.21 -9.83
N ARG A 65 4.32 1.95 -10.56
CA ARG A 65 4.31 1.97 -12.03
C ARG A 65 3.82 0.66 -12.64
N TYR A 66 4.29 -0.48 -12.13
CA TYR A 66 3.92 -1.81 -12.61
C TYR A 66 4.11 -2.81 -11.48
N ILE A 67 3.03 -3.49 -11.06
CA ILE A 67 3.16 -4.73 -10.27
C ILE A 67 2.42 -5.82 -11.03
N THR A 68 3.18 -6.79 -11.51
CA THR A 68 2.63 -7.97 -12.19
C THR A 68 2.26 -9.00 -11.12
N TYR A 69 1.04 -8.92 -10.59
CA TYR A 69 0.50 -9.93 -9.69
C TYR A 69 0.03 -11.14 -10.49
N PHE A 70 0.93 -12.06 -10.80
CA PHE A 70 0.50 -13.37 -11.26
C PHE A 70 -0.03 -14.16 -10.03
N PHE A 71 -1.34 -14.07 -9.78
CA PHE A 71 -2.11 -14.98 -8.92
C PHE A 71 -1.82 -14.99 -7.40
N ILE A 72 -1.33 -13.90 -6.81
CA ILE A 72 -1.10 -13.84 -5.36
C ILE A 72 -2.22 -13.04 -4.66
N THR A 73 -3.07 -13.71 -3.89
CA THR A 73 -3.93 -13.07 -2.89
C THR A 73 -3.06 -12.79 -1.65
N ALA A 74 -2.67 -11.54 -1.44
CA ALA A 74 -1.79 -11.15 -0.33
C ALA A 74 -2.56 -10.32 0.71
N SER A 75 -2.31 -10.59 1.99
CA SER A 75 -2.80 -9.78 3.12
C SER A 75 -1.63 -9.33 3.99
N TYR A 76 -1.75 -8.12 4.56
CA TYR A 76 -0.73 -7.51 5.41
C TYR A 76 -1.20 -7.53 6.87
N ILE A 77 -0.33 -8.00 7.76
CA ILE A 77 -0.51 -7.95 9.22
C ILE A 77 0.42 -6.84 9.74
N SER A 78 -0.12 -5.91 10.52
CA SER A 78 0.64 -4.79 11.07
C SER A 78 1.66 -5.27 12.10
N GLN A 79 2.79 -4.56 12.17
CA GLN A 79 3.79 -4.77 13.21
C GLN A 79 3.27 -4.40 14.62
N HIS A 80 2.25 -3.54 14.69
CA HIS A 80 1.63 -3.11 15.93
C HIS A 80 0.51 -4.09 16.30
N ASP A 81 0.47 -4.49 17.57
CA ASP A 81 -0.61 -5.32 18.10
C ASP A 81 -1.92 -4.52 18.15
N LEU A 82 -2.95 -5.07 17.51
CA LEU A 82 -4.33 -4.58 17.57
C LEU A 82 -5.10 -5.28 18.70
N HIS A 83 -4.43 -5.53 19.82
CA HIS A 83 -5.06 -6.22 20.95
C HIS A 83 -5.83 -5.22 21.81
N ILE A 84 -7.14 -5.42 21.89
CA ILE A 84 -8.03 -4.69 22.81
C ILE A 84 -8.10 -5.54 24.07
N GLY A 85 -7.44 -5.10 25.15
CA GLY A 85 -7.29 -5.88 26.40
C GLY A 85 -8.60 -6.22 27.12
N GLU A 86 -9.71 -5.57 26.75
CA GLU A 86 -11.05 -5.87 27.26
C GLU A 86 -11.77 -6.98 26.48
N MET A 87 -11.23 -7.42 25.34
CA MET A 87 -11.85 -8.42 24.48
C MET A 87 -11.27 -9.83 24.69
N THR A 88 -12.12 -10.84 24.55
CA THR A 88 -11.70 -12.25 24.53
C THR A 88 -11.03 -12.61 23.20
N VAL A 89 -10.21 -13.67 23.21
CA VAL A 89 -9.55 -14.21 21.99
C VAL A 89 -10.56 -14.49 20.88
N SER A 90 -11.72 -15.07 21.22
CA SER A 90 -12.78 -15.34 20.25
C SER A 90 -13.38 -14.06 19.66
N GLY A 91 -13.54 -13.02 20.47
CA GLY A 91 -14.06 -11.73 20.01
C GLY A 91 -13.13 -11.04 19.02
N ILE A 92 -11.81 -11.08 19.28
CA ILE A 92 -10.80 -10.51 18.38
C ILE A 92 -10.76 -11.28 17.06
N ILE A 93 -10.79 -12.63 17.09
CA ILE A 93 -10.81 -13.43 15.86
C ILE A 93 -12.05 -13.13 15.03
N PHE A 94 -13.22 -13.01 15.68
CA PHE A 94 -14.47 -12.66 15.00
C PHE A 94 -14.40 -11.26 14.37
N LEU A 95 -13.83 -10.27 15.07
CA LEU A 95 -13.67 -8.91 14.58
C LEU A 95 -12.70 -8.86 13.38
N LEU A 96 -11.59 -9.60 13.43
CA LEU A 96 -10.65 -9.70 12.31
C LEU A 96 -11.31 -10.37 11.10
N LEU A 97 -12.08 -11.44 11.32
CA LEU A 97 -12.81 -12.13 10.26
C LEU A 97 -13.87 -11.22 9.61
N TYR A 98 -14.60 -10.46 10.42
CA TYR A 98 -15.60 -9.50 9.94
C TYR A 98 -14.95 -8.39 9.10
N ASN A 99 -13.85 -7.81 9.58
CA ASN A 99 -13.10 -6.80 8.83
C ASN A 99 -12.52 -7.36 7.53
N PHE A 100 -12.08 -8.62 7.53
CA PHE A 100 -11.63 -9.31 6.33
C PHE A 100 -12.76 -9.51 5.31
N CYS A 101 -13.95 -9.94 5.75
CA CYS A 101 -15.13 -10.04 4.89
C CYS A 101 -15.55 -8.69 4.30
N LEU A 102 -15.57 -7.62 5.08
CA LEU A 102 -15.85 -6.27 4.57
C LEU A 102 -14.80 -5.81 3.55
N TRP A 103 -13.54 -6.18 3.75
CA TRP A 103 -12.47 -5.90 2.79
C TRP A 103 -12.65 -6.68 1.49
N LEU A 104 -13.04 -7.97 1.56
CA LEU A 104 -13.40 -8.76 0.37
C LEU A 104 -14.58 -8.15 -0.40
N LEU A 105 -15.60 -7.66 0.29
CA LEU A 105 -16.74 -6.97 -0.33
C LEU A 105 -16.32 -5.65 -1.01
N LYS A 106 -15.36 -4.92 -0.43
CA LYS A 106 -14.77 -3.72 -1.06
C LYS A 106 -13.93 -4.05 -2.31
N ILE A 107 -13.22 -5.17 -2.32
CA ILE A 107 -12.47 -5.63 -3.51
C ILE A 107 -13.42 -6.09 -4.60
N ALA A 108 -14.46 -6.84 -4.23
CA ALA A 108 -15.44 -7.34 -5.19
C ALA A 108 -16.19 -6.19 -5.87
N ASN A 109 -16.48 -5.09 -5.17
CA ASN A 109 -17.35 -4.03 -5.69
C ASN A 109 -16.83 -3.25 -6.92
N ILE A 110 -15.52 -3.25 -7.21
CA ILE A 110 -15.01 -2.56 -8.42
C ILE A 110 -14.93 -3.49 -9.64
N ARG A 111 -14.78 -4.80 -9.45
CA ARG A 111 -14.60 -5.76 -10.54
C ARG A 111 -15.84 -6.60 -10.83
N LEU A 112 -16.68 -6.85 -9.81
CA LEU A 112 -17.95 -7.57 -9.96
C LEU A 112 -19.00 -6.69 -10.64
N LEU A 113 -19.01 -5.37 -10.40
CA LEU A 113 -19.95 -4.45 -11.05
C LEU A 113 -19.68 -4.32 -12.56
N LEU A 114 -18.41 -4.27 -12.97
CA LEU A 114 -18.03 -4.28 -14.39
C LEU A 114 -18.27 -5.64 -15.06
N PHE A 115 -18.09 -6.75 -14.34
CA PHE A 115 -18.37 -8.09 -14.85
C PHE A 115 -19.88 -8.31 -15.01
N LEU A 116 -20.69 -7.94 -14.01
CA LEU A 116 -22.15 -8.04 -14.07
C LEU A 116 -22.79 -7.06 -15.08
N LEU A 117 -22.19 -5.88 -15.32
CA LEU A 117 -22.64 -4.97 -16.39
C LEU A 117 -22.23 -5.44 -17.79
N SER A 118 -21.13 -6.18 -17.93
CA SER A 118 -20.70 -6.75 -19.21
C SER A 118 -21.48 -8.01 -19.59
N ASP A 119 -22.02 -8.74 -18.61
CA ASP A 119 -22.90 -9.89 -18.84
C ASP A 119 -24.39 -9.48 -19.01
N MET A 120 -24.71 -8.19 -18.86
CA MET A 120 -26.06 -7.63 -19.02
C MET A 120 -26.27 -6.80 -20.31
N VAL A 121 -25.28 -6.71 -21.21
CA VAL A 121 -25.40 -6.06 -22.54
C VAL A 121 -25.05 -7.05 -23.64
#